data_AF-A0A928M155-F1
#
_entry.id   AF-A0A928M155-F1
#
_cell.length_a   1.000
_cell.length_b   1.000
_cell.length_c   1.000
_cell.angle_alpha   90.00
_cell.angle_beta   90.00
_cell.angle_gamma   90.00
#
_symmetry.space_group_name_H-M   'P 1'
#
loop_
_entity.id
_entity.type
_entity.pdbx_description
1 polymer ?
#
loop_
_entity_poly.entity_id
_entity_poly.type
_entity_poly.pdbx_seq_one_letter_code
_entity_poly.pdbx_strand_id
1 'polypeptide(L)'
;MWLILALLSSVFAALTSILAKIGITGVNSNLATAIRTGVVLVMSWGMVVLTNAQSGLSEISRRSWLFLILSGIATGLSWLCYYRALQLGEASKVVPIDKLSVVFTLIMAFVFLHEEFTVKSLIGSILLAAGTLVMVL
;
A
#
# COMPACT_ATOMS: atom_id res chain seq x y z
N MET A 1 20.45 -2.06 -7.10
CA MET A 1 20.06 -1.86 -5.68
C MET A 1 18.56 -1.68 -5.51
N TRP A 2 17.92 -0.69 -6.15
CA TRP A 2 16.47 -0.45 -6.01
C TRP A 2 15.58 -1.62 -6.49
N LEU A 3 15.94 -2.29 -7.59
CA LEU A 3 15.21 -3.47 -8.09
C LEU A 3 15.15 -4.62 -7.09
N ILE A 4 16.25 -4.90 -6.39
CA ILE A 4 16.32 -5.98 -5.40
C ILE A 4 15.41 -5.66 -4.22
N LEU A 5 15.42 -4.41 -3.74
CA LEU A 5 14.54 -3.95 -2.66
C LEU A 5 13.07 -3.97 -3.08
N ALA A 6 12.75 -3.64 -4.34
CA ALA A 6 11.40 -3.71 -4.88
C ALA A 6 10.90 -5.16 -5.00
N LEU A 7 11.73 -6.09 -5.47
CA LEU A 7 11.42 -7.52 -5.50
C LEU A 7 11.23 -8.08 -4.09
N LEU A 8 12.07 -7.69 -3.14
CA LEU A 8 11.91 -8.11 -1.75
C LEU A 8 10.60 -7.57 -1.15
N SER A 9 10.25 -6.32 -1.46
CA SER A 9 8.98 -5.70 -1.06
C SER A 9 7.77 -6.46 -1.64
N SER A 10 7.83 -6.94 -2.88
CA SER A 10 6.72 -7.70 -3.47
C SER A 10 6.52 -9.05 -2.78
N VAL A 11 7.61 -9.73 -2.38
CA VAL A 11 7.56 -10.97 -1.58
C VAL A 11 6.91 -10.71 -0.22
N PHE A 12 7.35 -9.66 0.50
CA PHE A 12 6.75 -9.29 1.77
C PHE A 12 5.27 -8.88 1.63
N ALA A 13 4.92 -8.18 0.55
CA ALA A 13 3.53 -7.83 0.26
C ALA A 13 2.66 -9.08 0.07
N ALA A 14 3.16 -10.09 -0.68
CA ALA A 14 2.45 -11.36 -0.85
C ALA A 14 2.26 -12.11 0.48
N LEU A 15 3.32 -12.23 1.28
CA LEU A 15 3.26 -12.86 2.60
C LEU A 15 2.25 -12.14 3.51
N THR A 16 2.27 -10.81 3.46
CA THR A 16 1.35 -9.95 4.21
C THR A 16 -0.10 -10.20 3.83
N SER A 17 -0.43 -10.33 2.54
CA SER A 17 -1.80 -10.64 2.09
C SER A 17 -2.27 -12.01 2.59
N ILE A 18 -1.41 -13.03 2.54
CA ILE A 18 -1.76 -14.39 2.99
C ILE A 18 -1.94 -14.43 4.52
N LEU A 19 -0.98 -13.89 5.28
CA LEU A 19 -1.07 -13.81 6.74
C LEU A 19 -2.29 -12.98 7.19
N ALA A 20 -2.58 -11.88 6.50
CA ALA A 20 -3.77 -11.08 6.77
C ALA A 20 -5.06 -11.86 6.50
N LYS A 21 -5.18 -12.56 5.36
CA LYS A 21 -6.35 -13.39 5.06
C LYS A 21 -6.58 -14.44 6.15
N ILE A 22 -5.52 -15.12 6.60
CA ILE A 22 -5.61 -16.11 7.68
C ILE A 22 -6.04 -15.43 8.99
N GLY A 23 -5.39 -14.31 9.37
CA GLY A 23 -5.65 -13.62 10.64
C GLY A 23 -7.01 -12.92 10.74
N ILE A 24 -7.60 -12.48 9.62
CA ILE A 24 -8.95 -11.87 9.61
C ILE A 24 -10.08 -12.90 9.50
N THR A 25 -9.77 -14.18 9.25
CA THR A 25 -10.80 -15.23 9.16
C THR A 25 -11.27 -15.58 10.57
N GLY A 26 -12.56 -15.32 10.87
CA GLY A 26 -13.14 -15.55 12.20
C GLY A 26 -12.97 -14.41 13.21
N VAL A 27 -12.30 -13.31 12.83
CA VAL A 27 -12.09 -12.11 13.68
C VAL A 27 -12.62 -10.86 12.96
N ASN A 28 -13.04 -9.84 13.71
CA ASN A 28 -13.41 -8.56 13.11
C ASN A 28 -12.22 -7.96 12.34
N SER A 29 -12.42 -7.62 11.05
CA SER A 29 -11.35 -7.10 10.18
C SER A 29 -10.79 -5.75 10.65
N ASN A 30 -11.61 -4.90 11.27
CA ASN A 30 -11.14 -3.62 11.83
C ASN A 30 -10.23 -3.86 13.04
N LEU A 31 -10.57 -4.83 13.90
CA LEU A 31 -9.74 -5.21 15.06
C LEU A 31 -8.40 -5.79 14.61
N ALA A 32 -8.42 -6.71 13.65
CA ALA A 32 -7.19 -7.28 13.09
C ALA A 32 -6.31 -6.21 12.40
N THR A 33 -6.94 -5.27 11.68
CA THR A 33 -6.23 -4.13 11.07
C THR A 33 -5.61 -3.24 12.14
N ALA A 34 -6.32 -2.96 13.23
CA ALA A 34 -5.80 -2.16 14.34
C ALA A 34 -4.56 -2.81 15.00
N ILE A 35 -4.64 -4.10 15.32
CA ILE A 35 -3.49 -4.85 15.88
C ILE A 35 -2.29 -4.77 14.94
N ARG A 36 -2.50 -5.02 13.65
CA ARG A 36 -1.43 -4.95 12.65
C ARG A 36 -0.83 -3.56 12.54
N THR A 37 -1.66 -2.50 12.53
CA THR A 37 -1.16 -1.12 12.50
C THR A 37 -0.32 -0.78 13.72
N GLY A 38 -0.68 -1.31 14.89
CA GLY A 38 0.10 -1.17 16.12
C GLY A 38 1.49 -1.82 16.00
N VAL A 39 1.58 -3.03 15.46
CA VAL A 39 2.87 -3.70 15.23
C VAL A 39 3.75 -2.89 14.28
N VAL A 40 3.19 -2.39 13.17
CA VAL A 40 3.91 -1.54 12.20
C VAL A 40 4.36 -0.23 12.83
N LEU A 41 3.54 0.39 13.68
CA LEU A 41 3.89 1.61 14.42
C LEU A 41 5.10 1.38 15.33
N VAL A 42 5.10 0.29 16.10
CA VAL A 42 6.23 -0.04 16.98
C VAL A 42 7.51 -0.29 16.18
N MET A 43 7.43 -1.05 15.08
CA MET A 43 8.61 -1.31 14.23
C MET A 43 9.15 -0.04 13.57
N SER A 44 8.26 0.82 13.04
CA SER A 44 8.66 2.07 12.37
C SER A 44 9.31 3.05 13.34
N TRP A 45 8.73 3.27 14.52
CA TRP A 45 9.35 4.10 15.56
C TRP A 45 10.63 3.47 16.12
N GLY A 46 10.69 2.15 16.25
CA GLY A 46 11.91 1.44 16.63
C GLY A 46 13.07 1.76 15.68
N MET A 47 12.83 1.78 14.37
CA MET A 47 13.84 2.17 13.39
C MET A 47 14.27 3.64 13.53
N VAL A 48 13.33 4.57 13.79
CA VAL A 48 13.66 5.99 14.00
C VAL A 48 14.57 6.18 15.22
N VAL A 49 14.32 5.42 16.29
CA VAL A 49 15.16 5.44 17.50
C VAL A 49 16.54 4.84 17.19
N LEU A 50 16.60 3.69 16.54
CA LEU A 50 17.87 3.01 16.19
C LEU A 50 18.76 3.84 15.26
N THR A 51 18.17 4.61 14.35
CA THR A 51 18.91 5.48 13.42
C THR A 51 19.16 6.88 13.97
N ASN A 52 18.73 7.18 15.20
CA ASN A 52 18.78 8.51 15.81
C ASN A 52 18.14 9.62 14.95
N ALA A 53 17.17 9.28 14.09
CA ALA A 53 16.52 10.23 13.18
C ALA A 53 15.47 11.12 13.85
N GLN A 54 15.38 11.10 15.19
CA GLN A 54 14.40 11.85 15.98
C GLN A 54 14.55 13.37 15.82
N SER A 55 15.78 13.86 15.64
CA SER A 55 16.05 15.29 15.41
C SER A 55 15.41 15.83 14.12
N GLY A 56 15.11 14.96 13.15
CA GLY A 56 14.45 15.35 11.90
C GLY A 56 13.01 15.83 12.10
N LEU A 57 12.35 15.51 13.23
CA LEU A 57 10.98 15.93 13.52
C LEU A 57 10.82 17.46 13.55
N SER A 58 11.82 18.19 14.06
CA SER A 58 11.80 19.66 14.10
C SER A 58 12.03 20.33 12.75
N GLU A 59 12.56 19.60 11.77
CA GLU A 59 12.84 20.10 10.43
C GLU A 59 11.64 19.92 9.47
N ILE A 60 10.61 19.17 9.89
CA ILE A 60 9.43 18.91 9.06
C ILE A 60 8.57 20.18 8.97
N SER A 61 8.45 20.72 7.75
CA SER A 61 7.60 21.89 7.49
C SER A 61 6.11 21.61 7.77
N ARG A 62 5.33 22.66 8.09
CA ARG A 62 3.86 22.53 8.29
C ARG A 62 3.14 21.96 7.06
N ARG A 63 3.62 22.26 5.85
CA ARG A 63 3.09 21.72 4.60
C ARG A 63 3.33 20.22 4.52
N SER A 64 4.54 19.77 4.84
CA SER A 64 4.89 18.34 4.88
C SER A 64 4.03 17.59 5.91
N TRP A 65 3.81 18.16 7.09
CA TRP A 65 2.91 17.61 8.10
C TRP A 65 1.49 17.37 7.56
N LEU A 66 0.92 18.35 6.85
CA LEU A 66 -0.41 18.22 6.27
C LEU A 66 -0.49 17.08 5.24
N PHE A 67 0.51 16.97 4.34
CA PHE A 67 0.55 15.88 3.37
C PHE A 67 0.79 14.51 4.03
N LEU A 68 1.60 14.43 5.09
CA LEU A 68 1.83 13.19 5.84
C LEU A 68 0.55 12.72 6.55
N ILE A 69 -0.20 13.65 7.16
CA ILE A 69 -1.47 13.32 7.82
C ILE A 69 -2.51 12.86 6.79
N LEU A 70 -2.66 13.59 5.67
CA LEU A 70 -3.58 13.21 4.59
C LEU A 70 -3.22 11.84 3.99
N SER A 71 -1.92 11.58 3.77
CA SER A 71 -1.42 10.29 3.31
C SER A 71 -1.71 9.17 4.32
N GLY A 72 -1.55 9.43 5.61
CA GLY A 72 -1.88 8.49 6.69
C GLY A 72 -3.36 8.13 6.72
N ILE A 73 -4.25 9.14 6.58
CA ILE A 73 -5.70 8.93 6.50
C ILE A 73 -6.04 8.09 5.26
N ALA A 74 -5.49 8.45 4.09
CA ALA A 74 -5.71 7.71 2.84
C ALA A 74 -5.26 6.24 2.96
N THR A 75 -4.10 6.00 3.59
CA THR A 75 -3.57 4.66 3.84
C THR A 75 -4.49 3.87 4.77
N GLY A 76 -4.96 4.48 5.86
CA GLY A 76 -5.90 3.84 6.79
C GLY A 76 -7.21 3.45 6.12
N LEU A 77 -7.82 4.36 5.35
CA LEU A 77 -9.05 4.09 4.60
C LEU A 77 -8.85 2.98 3.55
N SER A 78 -7.73 3.01 2.82
CA SER A 78 -7.36 1.97 1.86
C SER A 78 -7.29 0.60 2.53
N TRP A 79 -6.61 0.48 3.68
CA TRP A 79 -6.48 -0.77 4.40
C TRP A 79 -7.81 -1.30 4.95
N LEU A 80 -8.66 -0.42 5.50
CA LEU A 80 -9.99 -0.82 5.98
C LEU A 80 -10.83 -1.43 4.85
N CYS A 81 -10.85 -0.78 3.67
CA CYS A 81 -11.53 -1.31 2.49
C CYS A 81 -10.89 -2.61 1.99
N TYR A 82 -9.56 -2.67 1.90
CA TYR A 82 -8.81 -3.82 1.40
C TYR A 82 -9.00 -5.06 2.27
N TYR A 83 -8.83 -4.96 3.60
CA TYR A 83 -9.00 -6.12 4.48
C TYR A 83 -10.46 -6.54 4.57
N ARG A 84 -11.40 -5.60 4.47
CA ARG A 84 -12.81 -5.97 4.39
C ARG A 84 -13.11 -6.74 3.10
N ALA A 85 -12.60 -6.30 1.95
CA ALA A 85 -12.72 -7.04 0.69
C ALA A 85 -12.03 -8.41 0.76
N LEU A 86 -10.83 -8.47 1.34
CA LEU A 86 -10.07 -9.70 1.53
C LEU A 86 -10.78 -10.67 2.46
N GLN A 87 -11.55 -10.18 3.44
CA GLN A 87 -12.37 -11.03 4.31
C GLN A 87 -13.54 -11.64 3.54
N LEU A 88 -14.20 -10.87 2.67
CA LEU A 88 -15.38 -11.28 1.92
C LEU A 88 -15.08 -12.12 0.68
N GLY A 89 -13.95 -11.88 0.01
CA GLY A 89 -13.57 -12.52 -1.26
C GLY A 89 -12.30 -13.37 -1.16
N GLU A 90 -11.96 -14.03 -2.26
CA GLU A 90 -10.72 -14.79 -2.38
C GLU A 90 -9.51 -13.87 -2.58
N ALA A 91 -8.37 -14.22 -1.97
CA ALA A 91 -7.13 -13.45 -2.15
C ALA A 91 -6.68 -13.39 -3.62
N SER A 92 -6.93 -14.46 -4.38
CA SER A 92 -6.67 -14.56 -5.84
C SER A 92 -7.39 -13.50 -6.67
N LYS A 93 -8.55 -13.01 -6.21
CA LYS A 93 -9.35 -11.97 -6.89
C LYS A 93 -9.09 -10.58 -6.33
N VAL A 94 -9.03 -10.48 -5.00
CA VAL A 94 -8.87 -9.18 -4.31
C VAL A 94 -7.48 -8.61 -4.48
N VAL A 95 -6.42 -9.45 -4.45
CA VAL A 95 -5.03 -8.97 -4.56
C VAL A 95 -4.76 -8.35 -5.94
N PRO A 96 -5.13 -8.96 -7.08
CA PRO A 96 -4.97 -8.31 -8.39
C PRO A 96 -5.73 -6.98 -8.51
N ILE A 97 -6.97 -6.91 -8.01
CA ILE A 97 -7.76 -5.67 -8.01
C ILE A 97 -7.04 -4.55 -7.23
N ASP A 98 -6.47 -4.87 -6.07
CA ASP A 98 -5.66 -3.92 -5.29
C ASP A 98 -4.43 -3.42 -6.07
N LYS A 99 -3.83 -4.27 -6.92
CA LYS A 99 -2.70 -3.86 -7.78
C LYS A 99 -3.10 -2.91 -8.91
N LEU A 100 -4.38 -2.75 -9.23
CA LEU A 100 -4.84 -1.67 -10.12
C LEU A 100 -4.59 -0.28 -9.54
N SER A 101 -4.30 -0.16 -8.24
CA SER A 101 -3.79 1.07 -7.63
C SER A 101 -2.58 1.65 -8.39
N VAL A 102 -1.78 0.83 -9.09
CA VAL A 102 -0.68 1.30 -9.95
C VAL A 102 -1.21 2.20 -11.07
N VAL A 103 -2.33 1.83 -11.71
CA VAL A 103 -2.94 2.63 -12.78
C VAL A 103 -3.40 3.98 -12.25
N PHE A 104 -4.10 3.98 -11.11
CA PHE A 104 -4.52 5.22 -10.44
C PHE A 104 -3.32 6.07 -10.00
N THR A 105 -2.26 5.44 -9.51
CA THR A 105 -1.03 6.13 -9.09
C THR A 105 -0.36 6.82 -10.27
N LEU A 106 -0.28 6.17 -11.43
CA LEU A 106 0.30 6.77 -12.63
C LEU A 106 -0.52 7.97 -13.13
N ILE A 107 -1.85 7.87 -13.08
CA ILE A 107 -2.74 9.00 -13.43
C ILE A 107 -2.53 10.16 -12.44
N MET A 108 -2.50 9.87 -11.14
CA MET A 108 -2.25 10.89 -10.11
C MET A 108 -0.84 11.49 -10.22
N ALA A 109 0.18 10.70 -10.55
CA ALA A 109 1.54 11.19 -10.76
C ALA A 109 1.61 12.13 -11.97
N PHE A 110 0.93 11.80 -13.06
CA PHE A 110 0.80 12.71 -14.21
C PHE A 110 0.09 14.02 -13.83
N VAL A 111 -1.03 13.95 -13.11
CA VAL A 111 -1.85 15.13 -12.77
C VAL A 111 -1.21 16.02 -11.70
N PHE A 112 -0.66 15.45 -10.63
CA PHE A 112 -0.17 16.20 -9.47
C PHE A 112 1.34 16.43 -9.50
N LEU A 113 2.13 15.45 -9.96
CA LEU A 113 3.59 15.54 -10.01
C LEU A 113 4.10 15.99 -11.38
N HIS A 114 3.23 16.07 -12.40
CA HIS A 114 3.59 16.41 -13.79
C HIS A 114 4.67 15.48 -14.37
N GLU A 115 4.71 14.23 -13.92
CA GLU A 115 5.62 13.22 -14.49
C GLU A 115 5.23 12.89 -15.93
N GLU A 116 6.21 12.71 -16.82
CA GLU A 116 5.92 12.39 -18.22
C GLU A 116 5.25 11.02 -18.37
N PHE A 117 4.02 11.05 -18.88
CA PHE A 117 3.26 9.84 -19.15
C PHE A 117 3.71 9.21 -20.47
N THR A 118 4.67 8.29 -20.39
CA THR A 118 5.19 7.61 -21.58
C THR A 118 4.21 6.58 -22.15
N VAL A 119 4.22 6.39 -23.47
CA VAL A 119 3.41 5.36 -24.17
C VAL A 119 3.67 3.96 -23.60
N LYS A 120 4.90 3.68 -23.16
CA LYS A 120 5.25 2.41 -22.49
C LYS A 120 4.50 2.21 -21.17
N SER A 121 4.39 3.27 -20.36
CA SER A 121 3.64 3.25 -19.10
C SER A 121 2.14 3.04 -19.32
N LEU A 122 1.59 3.66 -20.37
CA LEU A 122 0.19 3.46 -20.78
C LEU A 122 -0.08 2.01 -21.20
N ILE A 123 0.73 1.46 -22.09
CA ILE A 123 0.58 0.07 -22.54
C ILE A 123 0.73 -0.90 -21.36
N GLY A 124 1.71 -0.68 -20.48
CA GLY A 124 1.89 -1.47 -19.27
C GLY A 124 0.67 -1.40 -18.33
N SER A 125 0.08 -0.22 -18.17
CA SER A 125 -1.12 -0.01 -17.35
C SER A 125 -2.34 -0.75 -17.93
N ILE A 126 -2.54 -0.68 -19.25
CA ILE A 126 -3.61 -1.39 -19.93
C ILE A 126 -3.43 -2.91 -19.80
N LEU A 127 -2.20 -3.40 -19.95
CA LEU A 127 -1.89 -4.82 -19.77
C LEU A 127 -2.12 -5.30 -18.33
N LEU A 128 -1.74 -4.49 -17.33
CA LEU A 128 -2.04 -4.79 -15.92
C LEU A 128 -3.56 -4.81 -15.66
N ALA A 129 -4.29 -3.86 -16.23
CA ALA A 129 -5.75 -3.78 -16.11
C ALA A 129 -6.44 -4.99 -16.76
N ALA A 130 -6.05 -5.33 -17.99
CA ALA A 130 -6.56 -6.49 -18.71
C ALA A 130 -6.21 -7.80 -18.01
N GLY A 131 -4.97 -7.97 -17.56
CA GLY A 131 -4.54 -9.15 -16.81
C GLY A 131 -5.30 -9.33 -15.51
N THR A 132 -5.56 -8.22 -14.78
CA THR A 132 -6.39 -8.25 -13.57
C THR A 132 -7.83 -8.65 -13.86
N LEU A 133 -8.44 -8.10 -14.92
CA LEU A 133 -9.80 -8.48 -15.36
C LEU A 133 -9.91 -9.98 -15.66
N VAL A 134 -8.92 -10.55 -16.34
CA VAL A 134 -8.87 -11.99 -16.65
C VAL A 134 -8.74 -12.85 -15.39
N MET A 135 -8.00 -12.40 -14.37
CA MET A 135 -7.89 -13.13 -13.09
C MET A 135 -9.17 -13.08 -12.25
N VAL A 136 -10.00 -12.06 -12.44
CA VAL A 136 -11.21 -11.82 -11.65
C VAL A 136 -12.44 -12.50 -12.25
N LEU A 137 -12.55 -12.55 -13.58
CA LEU A 137 -13.59 -13.28 -14.33
C LEU A 137 -13.54 -14.78 -14.01
#